data_AF-A0A924YUS2-F1
#
_entry.id   AF-A0A924YUS2-F1
#
_cell.length_a   1.000
_cell.length_b   1.000
_cell.length_c   1.000
_cell.angle_alpha   90.00
_cell.angle_beta   90.00
_cell.angle_gamma   90.00
#
_symmetry.space_group_name_H-M   'P 1'
#
loop_
_entity.id
_entity.type
_entity.pdbx_description
1 polymer ?
#
loop_
_entity_poly.entity_id
_entity_poly.type
_entity_poly.pdbx_seq_one_letter_code
_entity_poly.pdbx_strand_id
1 'polypeptide(L)'
;MPSQDYEKLGVFYLGKHFDLAVQQPKPDYLLYDAKDLTTHAVVVGMTGSGKTGLCLSLLEEAAIDGVPALIIDPKGDLGNLLLTFPQLKADDFRPWVDNSEATRRGLTPDQFAAESAKAWKDGLAAWDQDASRIKKFREACDVAIYTPGSQAGLPLTVVRSFGTPPQAVLDNSDAMRERVNGAAAGLLALLGIDADPIRSREHILLTNIFDRAWREKKDLDLGQLIREIQSPSFKKVGVLDLDTFYPATERFTLAMTLNNLLASPGFSAWMEGEALDIQRLLWSPAGKPRLSIMSISHLSDSERMFFVTIFLNEVLAWMRSQSGTSSLRCLLYMDEVFGYFPPTANPPSKTPMLTLLKQARAFGLGVVLATQNPVDLDYKGLSNCGTWFLGRLQTERDKARVLDGLEGASAST
;
A
#
# COMPACT_ATOMS: atom_id res chain seq x y z
N MET A 1 -22.00 22.17 -26.83
CA MET A 1 -21.80 20.92 -26.08
C MET A 1 -21.80 21.29 -24.60
N PRO A 2 -22.42 20.53 -23.68
CA PRO A 2 -22.31 20.84 -22.27
C PRO A 2 -20.81 20.90 -21.93
N SER A 3 -20.39 21.90 -21.15
CA SER A 3 -18.99 22.00 -20.71
C SER A 3 -18.63 20.73 -19.95
N GLN A 4 -17.90 19.82 -20.59
CA GLN A 4 -17.30 18.65 -19.95
C GLN A 4 -16.07 19.11 -19.16
N ASP A 5 -16.32 19.97 -18.18
CA ASP A 5 -15.28 20.46 -17.29
C ASP A 5 -14.92 19.33 -16.32
N TYR A 6 -13.80 18.68 -16.60
CA TYR A 6 -13.22 17.61 -15.82
C TYR A 6 -12.31 18.12 -14.69
N GLU A 7 -12.19 19.44 -14.51
CA GLU A 7 -11.39 20.05 -13.43
C GLU A 7 -12.23 20.37 -12.19
N LYS A 8 -13.46 19.84 -12.12
CA LYS A 8 -14.35 19.96 -10.96
C LYS A 8 -13.86 19.12 -9.80
N LEU A 9 -13.88 19.70 -8.59
CA LEU A 9 -13.56 18.98 -7.37
C LEU A 9 -14.46 17.74 -7.19
N GLY A 10 -13.88 16.63 -6.74
CA GLY A 10 -14.56 15.35 -6.55
C GLY A 10 -14.84 14.57 -7.83
N VAL A 11 -14.35 15.02 -8.99
CA VAL A 11 -14.55 14.36 -10.28
C VAL A 11 -13.21 13.95 -10.87
N PHE A 12 -12.99 12.65 -11.03
CA PHE A 12 -11.77 12.10 -11.61
C PHE A 12 -11.93 11.89 -13.11
N TYR A 13 -11.01 12.45 -13.89
CA TYR A 13 -10.92 12.19 -15.32
C TYR A 13 -10.21 10.86 -15.58
N LEU A 14 -10.96 9.84 -16.03
CA LEU A 14 -10.41 8.51 -16.34
C LEU A 14 -10.31 8.26 -17.86
N GLY A 15 -10.25 9.33 -18.65
CA GLY A 15 -10.13 9.28 -20.11
C GLY A 15 -11.44 9.57 -20.83
N LYS A 16 -11.68 8.83 -21.91
CA LYS A 16 -12.81 8.99 -22.85
C LYS A 16 -13.55 7.67 -22.95
N HIS A 17 -14.87 7.72 -23.14
CA HIS A 17 -15.60 6.51 -23.47
C HIS A 17 -15.05 5.90 -24.77
N PHE A 18 -15.09 4.58 -24.90
CA PHE A 18 -14.58 3.88 -26.07
C PHE A 18 -15.72 3.22 -26.84
N ASP A 19 -15.74 3.39 -28.16
CA ASP A 19 -16.68 2.71 -29.03
C ASP A 19 -16.07 1.40 -29.54
N LEU A 20 -16.59 0.28 -29.05
CA LEU A 20 -16.11 -1.06 -29.43
C LEU A 20 -16.41 -1.43 -30.88
N ALA A 21 -17.45 -0.85 -31.50
CA ALA A 21 -17.84 -1.19 -32.86
C ALA A 21 -16.90 -0.56 -33.89
N VAL A 22 -16.48 0.69 -33.66
CA VAL A 22 -15.56 1.41 -34.55
C VAL A 22 -14.12 1.44 -34.04
N GLN A 23 -13.86 0.88 -32.85
CA GLN A 23 -12.55 0.83 -32.19
C GLN A 23 -11.90 2.22 -32.02
N GLN A 24 -12.68 3.22 -31.63
CA GLN A 24 -12.20 4.59 -31.44
C GLN A 24 -12.73 5.20 -30.14
N PRO A 25 -11.97 6.13 -29.52
CA PRO A 25 -12.49 6.95 -28.42
C PRO A 25 -13.65 7.82 -28.91
N LYS A 26 -14.67 7.94 -28.07
CA LYS A 26 -15.76 8.89 -28.22
C LYS A 26 -15.31 10.28 -27.73
N PRO A 27 -15.98 11.36 -28.17
CA PRO A 27 -15.61 12.71 -27.74
C PRO A 27 -15.95 12.99 -26.27
N ASP A 28 -16.76 12.16 -25.61
CA ASP A 28 -17.17 12.36 -24.23
C ASP A 28 -16.25 11.70 -23.20
N TYR A 29 -16.00 12.45 -22.13
CA TYR A 29 -15.12 12.05 -21.04
C TYR A 29 -15.76 11.01 -20.12
N LEU A 30 -14.93 10.06 -19.68
CA LEU A 30 -15.26 9.15 -18.59
C LEU A 30 -14.90 9.86 -17.27
N LEU A 31 -15.91 10.48 -16.66
CA LEU A 31 -15.80 11.20 -15.40
C LEU A 31 -16.32 10.32 -14.26
N TYR A 32 -15.49 10.13 -13.24
CA TYR A 32 -15.76 9.22 -12.13
C TYR A 32 -15.92 10.00 -10.81
N ASP A 33 -16.94 9.72 -10.01
CA ASP A 33 -17.14 10.41 -8.72
C ASP A 33 -16.15 9.86 -7.68
N ALA A 34 -15.26 10.71 -7.18
CA ALA A 34 -14.24 10.32 -6.20
C ALA A 34 -14.86 9.69 -4.94
N LYS A 35 -16.10 10.06 -4.57
CA LYS A 35 -16.79 9.47 -3.41
C LYS A 35 -17.06 7.97 -3.58
N ASP A 36 -17.17 7.47 -4.80
CA ASP A 36 -17.38 6.04 -5.03
C ASP A 36 -16.16 5.23 -4.57
N LEU A 37 -14.96 5.82 -4.53
CA LEU A 37 -13.76 5.17 -3.97
C LEU A 37 -13.83 4.98 -2.44
N THR A 38 -14.76 5.62 -1.73
CA THR A 38 -15.03 5.29 -0.32
C THR A 38 -15.55 3.87 -0.15
N THR A 39 -16.08 3.28 -1.23
CA THR A 39 -16.51 1.88 -1.29
C THR A 39 -15.45 0.95 -1.84
N HIS A 40 -14.20 1.40 -1.91
CA HIS A 40 -13.05 0.64 -2.40
C HIS A 40 -13.14 0.29 -3.89
N ALA A 41 -11.98 -0.01 -4.48
CA ALA A 41 -11.89 -0.43 -5.88
C ALA A 41 -10.93 -1.61 -6.04
N VAL A 42 -11.21 -2.42 -7.06
CA VAL A 42 -10.29 -3.45 -7.54
C VAL A 42 -9.97 -3.21 -9.00
N VAL A 43 -8.68 -3.32 -9.34
CA VAL A 43 -8.18 -3.21 -10.71
C VAL A 43 -7.59 -4.57 -11.11
N VAL A 44 -8.21 -5.23 -12.07
CA VAL A 44 -7.78 -6.53 -12.56
C VAL A 44 -7.40 -6.42 -14.03
N GLY A 45 -6.20 -6.83 -14.37
CA GLY A 45 -5.81 -6.92 -15.77
C GLY A 45 -4.38 -7.38 -15.95
N MET A 46 -4.14 -8.18 -16.99
CA MET A 46 -2.80 -8.65 -17.33
C MET A 46 -1.85 -7.55 -17.78
N THR A 47 -0.57 -7.87 -17.86
CA THR A 47 0.45 -7.01 -18.48
C THR A 47 -0.01 -6.52 -19.86
N GLY A 48 0.12 -5.21 -20.10
CA GLY A 48 -0.30 -4.57 -21.35
C GLY A 48 -1.80 -4.27 -21.46
N SER A 49 -2.63 -4.62 -20.46
CA SER A 49 -4.07 -4.32 -20.46
C SER A 49 -4.42 -2.87 -20.11
N GLY A 50 -3.43 -2.04 -19.77
CA GLY A 50 -3.63 -0.65 -19.31
C GLY A 50 -3.80 -0.49 -17.80
N LYS A 51 -3.75 -1.58 -17.00
CA LYS A 51 -3.85 -1.56 -15.53
C LYS A 51 -3.02 -0.45 -14.87
N THR A 52 -1.71 -0.47 -15.08
CA THR A 52 -0.79 0.48 -14.44
C THR A 52 -1.06 1.92 -14.89
N GLY A 53 -1.39 2.14 -16.17
CA GLY A 53 -1.76 3.46 -16.68
C GLY A 53 -3.02 4.01 -15.99
N LEU A 54 -4.07 3.19 -15.87
CA LEU A 54 -5.28 3.57 -15.15
C LEU A 54 -5.00 3.88 -13.67
N CYS A 55 -4.19 3.07 -12.99
CA CYS A 55 -3.84 3.31 -11.59
C CYS A 55 -3.06 4.62 -11.41
N LEU A 56 -2.10 4.91 -12.30
CA LEU A 56 -1.37 6.19 -12.29
C LEU A 56 -2.33 7.35 -12.49
N SER A 57 -3.21 7.30 -13.49
CA SER A 57 -4.21 8.33 -13.72
C SER A 57 -5.11 8.52 -12.49
N LEU A 58 -5.60 7.45 -11.85
CA LEU A 58 -6.41 7.55 -10.64
C LEU A 58 -5.68 8.26 -9.50
N LEU A 59 -4.38 8.00 -9.31
CA LEU A 59 -3.55 8.66 -8.30
C LEU A 59 -3.26 10.12 -8.65
N GLU A 60 -3.05 10.45 -9.93
CA GLU A 60 -2.88 11.82 -10.42
C GLU A 60 -4.16 12.65 -10.20
N GLU A 61 -5.33 12.10 -10.53
CA GLU A 61 -6.62 12.75 -10.29
C GLU A 61 -6.87 12.97 -8.80
N ALA A 62 -6.58 11.98 -7.96
CA ALA A 62 -6.66 12.11 -6.50
C ALA A 62 -5.76 13.25 -5.99
N ALA A 63 -4.51 13.32 -6.47
CA ALA A 63 -3.60 14.39 -6.12
C ALA A 63 -4.09 15.78 -6.56
N ILE A 64 -4.61 15.92 -7.78
CA ILE A 64 -5.18 17.17 -8.29
C ILE A 64 -6.38 17.62 -7.45
N ASP A 65 -7.17 16.67 -6.95
CA ASP A 65 -8.32 16.91 -6.07
C ASP A 65 -7.93 17.12 -4.59
N GLY A 66 -6.64 17.10 -4.29
CA GLY A 66 -6.11 17.29 -2.93
C GLY A 66 -6.27 16.07 -2.01
N VAL A 67 -6.56 14.89 -2.57
CA VAL A 67 -6.68 13.63 -1.85
C VAL A 67 -5.30 12.94 -1.79
N PRO A 68 -4.69 12.80 -0.60
CA PRO A 68 -3.41 12.10 -0.46
C PRO A 68 -3.57 10.58 -0.62
N ALA A 69 -2.46 9.91 -0.93
CA ALA A 69 -2.44 8.46 -1.07
C ALA A 69 -1.21 7.81 -0.42
N LEU A 70 -1.45 6.66 0.19
CA LEU A 70 -0.45 5.68 0.60
C LEU A 70 -0.39 4.60 -0.47
N ILE A 71 0.77 4.41 -1.09
CA ILE A 71 0.93 3.57 -2.28
C ILE A 71 1.94 2.46 -1.95
N ILE A 72 1.52 1.20 -1.90
CA ILE A 72 2.43 0.05 -1.77
C ILE A 72 2.83 -0.40 -3.17
N ASP A 73 4.14 -0.36 -3.46
CA ASP A 73 4.70 -0.66 -4.78
C ASP A 73 5.76 -1.77 -4.72
N PRO A 74 5.35 -3.05 -4.87
CA PRO A 74 6.28 -4.17 -4.93
C PRO A 74 7.01 -4.31 -6.27
N LYS A 75 6.57 -3.63 -7.34
CA LYS A 75 7.15 -3.75 -8.69
C LYS A 75 8.10 -2.62 -9.05
N GLY A 76 7.93 -1.44 -8.45
CA GLY A 76 8.73 -0.24 -8.71
C GLY A 76 8.14 0.67 -9.79
N ASP A 77 6.97 0.34 -10.35
CA ASP A 77 6.38 1.07 -11.48
C ASP A 77 5.75 2.42 -11.05
N LEU A 78 5.39 2.57 -9.77
CA LEU A 78 4.68 3.76 -9.29
C LEU A 78 5.62 4.95 -9.08
N GLY A 79 6.93 4.71 -9.05
CA GLY A 79 7.95 5.77 -9.08
C GLY A 79 7.84 6.69 -10.32
N ASN A 80 7.19 6.21 -11.39
CA ASN A 80 6.92 7.01 -12.59
C ASN A 80 6.10 8.28 -12.33
N LEU A 81 5.36 8.38 -11.21
CA LEU A 81 4.67 9.62 -10.80
C LEU A 81 5.61 10.82 -10.61
N LEU A 82 6.91 10.57 -10.37
CA LEU A 82 7.93 11.63 -10.30
C LEU A 82 8.45 12.08 -11.65
N LEU A 83 8.26 11.28 -12.71
CA LEU A 83 8.70 11.57 -14.08
C LEU A 83 7.69 12.46 -14.80
N THR A 84 7.27 13.53 -14.13
CA THR A 84 6.32 14.52 -14.63
C THR A 84 7.04 15.82 -14.94
N PHE A 85 7.07 16.23 -16.21
CA PHE A 85 7.86 17.38 -16.67
C PHE A 85 6.96 18.54 -17.14
N PRO A 86 6.69 19.56 -16.29
CA PRO A 86 5.74 20.63 -16.60
C PRO A 86 6.13 21.52 -17.79
N GLN A 87 7.38 21.48 -18.24
CA GLN A 87 7.85 22.25 -19.38
C GLN A 87 7.91 21.41 -20.66
N LEU A 88 7.82 20.08 -20.56
CA LEU A 88 7.94 19.13 -21.66
C LEU A 88 9.16 19.43 -22.56
N LYS A 89 10.31 19.79 -21.96
CA LYS A 89 11.54 20.08 -22.71
C LYS A 89 12.33 18.79 -22.92
N ALA A 90 13.01 18.68 -24.06
CA ALA A 90 13.88 17.53 -24.35
C ALA A 90 14.89 17.26 -23.22
N ASP A 91 15.47 18.32 -22.65
CA ASP A 91 16.44 18.23 -21.54
C ASP A 91 15.87 17.56 -20.28
N ASP A 92 14.55 17.68 -20.05
CA ASP A 92 13.89 17.03 -18.91
C ASP A 92 13.87 15.49 -19.07
N PHE A 93 13.74 15.00 -20.31
CA PHE A 93 13.71 13.57 -20.64
C PHE A 93 15.10 12.96 -20.78
N ARG A 94 16.10 13.79 -21.10
CA ARG A 94 17.45 13.34 -21.46
C ARG A 94 18.16 12.45 -20.42
N PRO A 95 17.98 12.63 -19.10
CA PRO A 95 18.56 11.72 -18.10
C PRO A 95 17.90 10.34 -18.06
N TRP A 96 16.67 10.22 -18.58
CA TRP A 96 15.80 9.05 -18.43
C TRP A 96 15.68 8.20 -19.69
N VAL A 97 16.22 8.68 -20.83
CA VAL A 97 16.22 7.92 -22.07
C VAL A 97 17.25 6.79 -22.03
N ASP A 98 16.86 5.62 -22.54
CA ASP A 98 17.78 4.50 -22.74
C ASP A 98 18.67 4.75 -23.98
N ASN A 99 19.98 4.87 -23.76
CA ASN A 99 20.96 5.06 -24.81
C ASN A 99 20.99 3.90 -25.82
N SER A 100 20.71 2.68 -25.36
CA SER A 100 20.67 1.48 -26.20
C SER A 100 19.48 1.55 -27.15
N GLU A 101 18.33 2.01 -26.66
CA GLU A 101 17.13 2.22 -27.46
C GLU A 101 17.32 3.32 -28.49
N ALA A 102 17.92 4.45 -28.09
CA ALA A 102 18.27 5.53 -29.00
C ALA A 102 19.13 5.02 -30.16
N THR A 103 20.17 4.24 -29.82
CA THR A 103 21.08 3.64 -30.81
C THR A 103 20.35 2.67 -31.75
N ARG A 104 19.48 1.81 -31.22
CA ARG A 104 18.68 0.86 -32.03
C ARG A 104 17.77 1.58 -33.03
N ARG A 105 17.28 2.76 -32.69
CA ARG A 105 16.47 3.62 -33.55
C ARG A 105 17.30 4.53 -34.47
N GLY A 106 18.63 4.45 -34.42
CA GLY A 106 19.51 5.29 -35.22
C GLY A 106 19.55 6.76 -34.79
N LEU A 107 19.17 7.04 -33.53
CA LEU A 107 19.10 8.38 -32.96
C LEU A 107 20.22 8.60 -31.95
N THR A 108 20.69 9.84 -31.84
CA THR A 108 21.45 10.26 -30.65
C THR A 108 20.53 10.32 -29.43
N PRO A 109 21.06 10.18 -28.20
CA PRO A 109 20.26 10.33 -26.99
C PRO A 109 19.51 11.68 -26.90
N ASP A 110 20.11 12.78 -27.38
CA ASP A 110 19.47 14.10 -27.40
C ASP A 110 18.30 14.16 -28.39
N GLN A 111 18.46 13.57 -29.57
CA GLN A 111 17.37 13.43 -30.54
C GLN A 111 16.24 12.55 -29.98
N PHE A 112 16.58 11.45 -29.33
CA PHE A 112 15.58 10.55 -28.74
C PHE A 112 14.83 11.23 -27.59
N ALA A 113 15.51 12.05 -26.78
CA ALA A 113 14.86 12.85 -25.74
C ALA A 113 13.91 13.91 -26.34
N ALA A 114 14.29 14.56 -27.44
CA ALA A 114 13.43 15.50 -28.15
C ALA A 114 12.20 14.82 -28.77
N GLU A 115 12.36 13.62 -29.35
CA GLU A 115 11.23 12.82 -29.83
C GLU A 115 10.30 12.38 -28.70
N SER A 116 10.83 11.94 -27.56
CA SER A 116 10.04 11.59 -26.37
C SER A 116 9.23 12.77 -25.85
N ALA A 117 9.85 13.95 -25.74
CA ALA A 117 9.18 15.18 -25.32
C ALA A 117 8.03 15.55 -26.27
N LYS A 118 8.26 15.44 -27.59
CA LYS A 118 7.24 15.68 -28.60
C LYS A 118 6.11 14.65 -28.50
N ALA A 119 6.43 13.37 -28.37
CA ALA A 119 5.44 12.30 -28.26
C ALA A 119 4.54 12.48 -27.03
N TRP A 120 5.10 12.90 -25.89
CA TRP A 120 4.32 13.23 -24.70
C TRP A 120 3.40 14.43 -24.92
N LYS A 121 3.91 15.50 -25.53
CA LYS A 121 3.12 16.69 -25.85
C LYS A 121 1.94 16.37 -26.79
N ASP A 122 2.21 15.66 -27.87
CA ASP A 122 1.20 15.27 -28.86
C ASP A 122 0.18 14.29 -28.25
N GLY A 123 0.66 13.36 -27.40
CA GLY A 123 -0.17 12.42 -26.65
C GLY A 123 -1.14 13.13 -25.70
N LEU A 124 -0.64 14.04 -24.85
CA LEU A 124 -1.49 14.83 -23.95
C LEU A 124 -2.55 15.63 -24.73
N ALA A 125 -2.14 16.28 -25.82
CA ALA A 125 -3.06 17.06 -26.65
C ALA A 125 -4.17 16.20 -27.26
N ALA A 126 -3.90 14.95 -27.64
CA ALA A 126 -4.92 14.02 -28.14
C ALA A 126 -6.00 13.67 -27.08
N TRP A 127 -5.67 13.83 -25.80
CA TRP A 127 -6.57 13.66 -24.67
C TRP A 127 -7.07 14.99 -24.09
N ASP A 128 -6.98 16.07 -24.86
CA ASP A 128 -7.40 17.42 -24.48
C ASP A 128 -6.66 17.99 -23.25
N GLN A 129 -5.44 17.49 -22.99
CA GLN A 129 -4.59 17.92 -21.88
C GLN A 129 -3.34 18.64 -22.39
N ASP A 130 -2.71 19.42 -21.50
CA ASP A 130 -1.46 20.11 -21.79
C ASP A 130 -0.52 20.16 -20.58
N ALA A 131 0.61 20.84 -20.77
CA ALA A 131 1.65 20.96 -19.76
C ALA A 131 1.17 21.70 -18.49
N SER A 132 0.13 22.53 -18.57
CA SER A 132 -0.43 23.23 -17.41
C SER A 132 -1.08 22.26 -16.43
N ARG A 133 -1.62 21.13 -16.90
CA ARG A 133 -2.20 20.09 -16.03
C ARG A 133 -1.13 19.33 -15.25
N ILE A 134 0.02 19.07 -15.88
CA ILE A 134 1.20 18.52 -15.19
C ILE A 134 1.66 19.49 -14.09
N LYS A 135 1.71 20.79 -14.40
CA LYS A 135 2.03 21.81 -13.41
C LYS A 135 1.03 21.80 -12.25
N LYS A 136 -0.28 21.73 -12.53
CA LYS A 136 -1.34 21.61 -11.52
C LYS A 136 -1.11 20.41 -10.61
N PHE A 137 -0.82 19.23 -11.16
CA PHE A 137 -0.51 18.02 -10.39
C PHE A 137 0.68 18.23 -9.44
N ARG A 138 1.81 18.78 -9.93
CA ARG A 138 3.01 19.02 -9.10
C ARG A 138 2.80 20.10 -8.03
N GLU A 139 1.93 21.08 -8.30
CA GLU A 139 1.56 22.11 -7.34
C GLU A 139 0.57 21.60 -6.29
N ALA A 140 -0.32 20.67 -6.65
CA ALA A 140 -1.36 20.15 -5.77
C ALA A 140 -0.82 19.21 -4.68
N CYS A 141 0.13 18.32 -5.02
CA CYS A 141 0.67 17.32 -4.09
C CYS A 141 2.20 17.27 -4.08
N ASP A 142 2.79 16.71 -3.01
CA ASP A 142 4.16 16.22 -3.07
C ASP A 142 4.15 14.71 -3.39
N VAL A 143 5.10 14.24 -4.18
CA VAL A 143 5.30 12.81 -4.43
C VAL A 143 6.59 12.40 -3.72
N ALA A 144 6.53 11.36 -2.90
CA ALA A 144 7.64 10.91 -2.08
C ALA A 144 7.83 9.39 -2.18
N ILE A 145 9.04 8.94 -2.50
CA ILE A 145 9.40 7.52 -2.52
C ILE A 145 10.13 7.17 -1.23
N TYR A 146 9.53 6.30 -0.45
CA TYR A 146 10.10 5.70 0.74
C TYR A 146 10.59 4.29 0.45
N THR A 147 11.78 3.97 0.94
CA THR A 147 12.45 2.69 0.72
C THR A 147 12.79 2.06 2.07
N PRO A 148 11.86 1.36 2.74
CA PRO A 148 12.15 0.68 4.01
C PRO A 148 13.33 -0.29 3.83
N GLY A 149 14.28 -0.29 4.78
CA GLY A 149 15.48 -1.12 4.70
C GLY A 149 16.49 -0.72 3.61
N SER A 150 16.37 0.47 3.01
CA SER A 150 17.30 0.98 2.00
C SER A 150 17.42 2.51 2.06
N GLN A 151 18.57 3.04 1.64
CA GLN A 151 18.83 4.48 1.52
C GLN A 151 18.70 4.99 0.08
N ALA A 152 18.17 4.19 -0.84
CA ALA A 152 18.00 4.59 -2.25
C ALA A 152 16.96 5.71 -2.42
N GLY A 153 15.93 5.74 -1.57
CA GLY A 153 14.94 6.81 -1.46
C GLY A 153 14.91 7.39 -0.04
N LEU A 154 13.74 7.85 0.39
CA LEU A 154 13.55 8.29 1.78
C LEU A 154 13.55 7.07 2.71
N PRO A 155 14.49 6.99 3.68
CA PRO A 155 14.52 5.86 4.60
C PRO A 155 13.32 5.93 5.56
N LEU A 156 12.68 4.78 5.75
CA LEU A 156 11.51 4.61 6.61
C LEU A 156 11.78 3.47 7.60
N THR A 157 11.68 3.77 8.89
CA THR A 157 11.86 2.78 9.95
C THR A 157 10.54 2.37 10.56
N VAL A 158 10.30 1.06 10.55
CA VAL A 158 9.14 0.41 11.20
C VAL A 158 9.49 -0.20 12.55
N VAL A 159 10.78 -0.21 12.90
CA VAL A 159 11.33 -1.05 13.98
C VAL A 159 11.84 -0.22 15.16
N ARG A 160 11.95 1.11 14.99
CA ARG A 160 12.56 1.97 16.00
C ARG A 160 11.83 1.96 17.35
N SER A 161 10.55 1.60 17.38
CA SER A 161 9.82 1.21 18.59
C SER A 161 8.48 0.57 18.22
N PHE A 162 8.13 -0.58 18.82
CA PHE A 162 6.74 -1.04 18.93
C PHE A 162 6.02 -0.11 19.92
N GLY A 163 5.69 1.07 19.43
CA GLY A 163 5.07 2.13 20.20
C GLY A 163 3.70 1.73 20.73
N THR A 164 3.36 2.30 21.88
CA THR A 164 2.04 2.19 22.48
C THR A 164 0.99 2.64 21.48
N PRO A 165 -0.03 1.81 21.18
CA PRO A 165 -1.10 2.19 20.26
C PRO A 165 -1.84 3.45 20.72
N PRO A 166 -2.48 4.19 19.78
CA PRO A 166 -3.35 5.31 20.14
C PRO A 166 -4.42 4.92 21.16
N GLN A 167 -4.87 5.88 21.98
CA GLN A 167 -5.86 5.62 23.04
C GLN A 167 -7.14 4.95 22.52
N ALA A 168 -7.60 5.30 21.32
CA ALA A 168 -8.75 4.66 20.67
C ALA A 168 -8.58 3.14 20.46
N VAL A 169 -7.35 2.66 20.26
CA VAL A 169 -7.03 1.23 20.15
C VAL A 169 -6.92 0.58 21.53
N LEU A 170 -6.36 1.28 22.52
CA LEU A 170 -6.26 0.79 23.90
C LEU A 170 -7.65 0.60 24.55
N ASP A 171 -8.60 1.48 24.24
CA ASP A 171 -9.95 1.47 24.80
C ASP A 171 -10.86 0.40 24.16
N ASN A 172 -10.46 -0.19 23.02
CA ASN A 172 -11.22 -1.20 22.30
C ASN A 172 -10.51 -2.56 22.37
N SER A 173 -11.09 -3.52 23.08
CA SER A 173 -10.49 -4.84 23.32
C SER A 173 -10.21 -5.63 22.03
N ASP A 174 -11.10 -5.53 21.05
CA ASP A 174 -10.96 -6.26 19.79
C ASP A 174 -9.86 -5.63 18.92
N ALA A 175 -9.84 -4.29 18.88
CA ALA A 175 -8.80 -3.52 18.21
C ALA A 175 -7.41 -3.80 18.80
N MET A 176 -7.34 -3.86 20.13
CA MET A 176 -6.11 -4.15 20.85
C MET A 176 -5.62 -5.58 20.55
N ARG A 177 -6.54 -6.57 20.59
CA ARG A 177 -6.22 -7.95 20.25
C ARG A 177 -5.72 -8.10 18.81
N GLU A 178 -6.35 -7.43 17.86
CA GLU A 178 -5.95 -7.43 16.45
C GLU A 178 -4.53 -6.84 16.29
N ARG A 179 -4.28 -5.70 16.93
CA ARG A 179 -2.99 -5.01 16.89
C ARG A 179 -1.86 -5.84 17.49
N VAL A 180 -2.10 -6.50 18.64
CA VAL A 180 -1.15 -7.40 19.31
C VAL A 180 -0.82 -8.60 18.44
N ASN A 181 -1.85 -9.24 17.87
CA ASN A 181 -1.65 -10.39 16.99
C ASN A 181 -0.90 -10.01 15.71
N GLY A 182 -1.22 -8.86 15.12
CA GLY A 182 -0.54 -8.35 13.92
C GLY A 182 0.95 -8.08 14.17
N ALA A 183 1.30 -7.46 15.29
CA ALA A 183 2.70 -7.21 15.65
C ALA A 183 3.49 -8.51 15.89
N ALA A 184 2.91 -9.45 16.64
CA ALA A 184 3.55 -10.76 16.87
C ALA A 184 3.71 -11.56 15.56
N ALA A 185 2.65 -11.67 14.75
CA ALA A 185 2.68 -12.42 13.50
C ALA A 185 3.65 -11.80 12.47
N GLY A 186 3.67 -10.47 12.35
CA GLY A 186 4.64 -9.76 11.51
C GLY A 186 6.07 -10.07 11.92
N LEU A 187 6.37 -9.94 13.22
CA LEU A 187 7.72 -10.21 13.74
C LEU A 187 8.15 -11.66 13.51
N LEU A 188 7.26 -12.64 13.72
CA LEU A 188 7.58 -14.05 13.49
C LEU A 188 7.80 -14.35 12.00
N ALA A 189 6.99 -13.77 11.11
CA ALA A 189 7.20 -13.88 9.67
C ALA A 189 8.57 -13.32 9.24
N LEU A 190 9.00 -12.20 9.82
CA LEU A 190 10.33 -11.63 9.58
C LEU A 190 11.46 -12.58 10.02
N LEU A 191 11.26 -13.31 11.12
CA LEU A 191 12.19 -14.34 11.60
C LEU A 191 12.10 -15.66 10.81
N GLY A 192 11.23 -15.75 9.81
CA GLY A 192 10.98 -16.98 9.04
C GLY A 192 10.27 -18.07 9.84
N ILE A 193 9.55 -17.68 10.91
CA ILE A 193 8.81 -18.59 11.78
C ILE A 193 7.34 -18.57 11.36
N ASP A 194 6.86 -19.68 10.79
CA ASP A 194 5.42 -19.89 10.55
C ASP A 194 4.73 -20.29 11.86
N ALA A 195 3.94 -19.37 12.40
CA ALA A 195 3.40 -19.48 13.74
C ALA A 195 1.88 -19.49 13.73
N ASP A 196 1.30 -20.62 14.14
CA ASP A 196 -0.14 -20.70 14.42
C ASP A 196 -0.47 -19.85 15.67
N PRO A 197 -1.44 -18.91 15.60
CA PRO A 197 -1.73 -18.01 16.72
C PRO A 197 -2.15 -18.69 18.03
N ILE A 198 -2.62 -19.93 17.97
CA ILE A 198 -3.15 -20.69 19.12
C ILE A 198 -2.14 -21.74 19.60
N ARG A 199 -1.28 -22.26 18.73
CA ARG A 199 -0.38 -23.37 19.05
C ARG A 199 1.09 -22.95 19.21
N SER A 200 1.52 -21.87 18.55
CA SER A 200 2.90 -21.40 18.64
C SER A 200 3.19 -20.79 19.99
N ARG A 201 4.21 -21.31 20.67
CA ARG A 201 4.70 -20.78 21.95
C ARG A 201 5.34 -19.41 21.77
N GLU A 202 6.01 -19.20 20.64
CA GLU A 202 6.59 -17.93 20.22
C GLU A 202 5.52 -16.86 20.06
N HIS A 203 4.44 -17.17 19.33
CA HIS A 203 3.31 -16.25 19.12
C HIS A 203 2.62 -15.92 20.44
N ILE A 204 2.31 -16.92 21.24
CA ILE A 204 1.66 -16.71 22.54
C ILE A 204 2.54 -15.87 23.46
N LEU A 205 3.86 -16.11 23.50
CA LEU A 205 4.79 -15.31 24.30
C LEU A 205 4.78 -13.84 23.85
N LEU A 206 5.00 -13.59 22.55
CA LEU A 206 5.09 -12.24 22.00
C LEU A 206 3.78 -11.47 22.17
N THR A 207 2.64 -12.12 21.95
CA THR A 207 1.33 -11.48 22.15
C THR A 207 1.10 -11.08 23.61
N ASN A 208 1.49 -11.90 24.59
CA ASN A 208 1.40 -11.53 26.01
C ASN A 208 2.35 -10.38 26.38
N ILE A 209 3.56 -10.36 25.80
CA ILE A 209 4.52 -9.26 26.01
C ILE A 209 3.94 -7.94 25.47
N PHE A 210 3.45 -7.93 24.22
CA PHE A 210 2.86 -6.74 23.62
C PHE A 210 1.59 -6.28 24.34
N ASP A 211 0.64 -7.19 24.62
CA ASP A 211 -0.60 -6.86 25.32
C ASP A 211 -0.32 -6.18 26.66
N ARG A 212 0.60 -6.74 27.45
CA ARG A 212 0.95 -6.19 28.76
C ARG A 212 1.65 -4.84 28.65
N ALA A 213 2.70 -4.74 27.85
CA ALA A 213 3.48 -3.50 27.72
C ALA A 213 2.58 -2.34 27.26
N TRP A 214 1.73 -2.56 26.27
CA TRP A 214 0.85 -1.51 25.74
C TRP A 214 -0.29 -1.14 26.69
N ARG A 215 -0.85 -2.08 27.47
CA ARG A 215 -1.79 -1.76 28.55
C ARG A 215 -1.16 -0.93 29.66
N GLU A 216 0.11 -1.16 29.93
CA GLU A 216 0.93 -0.37 30.85
C GLU A 216 1.45 0.94 30.22
N LYS A 217 1.04 1.26 28.98
CA LYS A 217 1.48 2.42 28.19
C LYS A 217 3.00 2.53 28.05
N LYS A 218 3.65 1.38 27.89
CA LYS A 218 5.09 1.24 27.72
C LYS A 218 5.40 0.88 26.27
N ASP A 219 6.21 1.72 25.64
CA ASP A 219 6.78 1.46 24.33
C ASP A 219 7.83 0.34 24.41
N LEU A 220 7.91 -0.51 23.39
CA LEU A 220 8.89 -1.59 23.31
C LEU A 220 9.82 -1.38 22.11
N ASP A 221 11.05 -0.94 22.37
CA ASP A 221 12.13 -1.10 21.38
C ASP A 221 12.56 -2.57 21.28
N LEU A 222 13.31 -2.93 20.24
CA LEU A 222 13.74 -4.31 20.05
C LEU A 222 14.67 -4.83 21.16
N GLY A 223 15.49 -3.98 21.77
CA GLY A 223 16.32 -4.36 22.89
C GLY A 223 15.49 -4.70 24.13
N GLN A 224 14.43 -3.94 24.39
CA GLN A 224 13.46 -4.21 25.43
C GLN A 224 12.67 -5.49 25.14
N LEU A 225 12.26 -5.70 23.90
CA LEU A 225 11.57 -6.93 23.50
C LEU A 225 12.46 -8.17 23.70
N ILE A 226 13.74 -8.11 23.31
CA ILE A 226 14.71 -9.19 23.56
C ILE A 226 14.85 -9.48 25.06
N ARG A 227 14.87 -8.44 25.91
CA ARG A 227 14.90 -8.61 27.37
C ARG A 227 13.62 -9.23 27.91
N GLU A 228 12.45 -8.77 27.46
CA GLU A 228 11.16 -9.33 27.85
C GLU A 228 10.99 -10.77 27.36
N ILE A 229 11.55 -11.18 26.21
CA ILE A 229 11.53 -12.60 25.78
C ILE A 229 12.34 -13.48 26.75
N GLN A 230 13.54 -13.02 27.13
CA GLN A 230 14.43 -13.74 28.05
C GLN A 230 13.88 -13.79 29.49
N SER A 231 13.31 -12.69 29.95
CA SER A 231 12.74 -12.57 31.29
C SER A 231 11.44 -11.78 31.24
N PRO A 232 10.32 -12.42 30.86
CA PRO A 232 9.03 -11.76 30.80
C PRO A 232 8.62 -11.24 32.18
N SER A 233 8.01 -10.07 32.19
CA SER A 233 7.41 -9.45 33.39
C SER A 233 6.26 -10.26 34.02
N PHE A 234 5.83 -11.37 33.39
CA PHE A 234 4.80 -12.28 33.88
C PHE A 234 5.33 -13.71 34.10
N LYS A 235 4.75 -14.42 35.07
CA LYS A 235 5.18 -15.77 35.47
C LYS A 235 4.30 -16.90 34.94
N LYS A 236 3.15 -16.59 34.35
CA LYS A 236 2.15 -17.57 33.89
C LYS A 236 1.61 -17.20 32.53
N VAL A 237 1.27 -18.23 31.75
CA VAL A 237 0.54 -18.12 30.48
C VAL A 237 -0.71 -18.99 30.61
N GLY A 238 -1.89 -18.34 30.60
CA GLY A 238 -3.12 -19.01 30.99
C GLY A 238 -3.02 -19.58 32.41
N VAL A 239 -3.19 -20.89 32.55
CA VAL A 239 -3.11 -21.59 33.85
C VAL A 239 -1.73 -22.18 34.16
N LEU A 240 -0.84 -22.23 33.17
CA LEU A 240 0.48 -22.87 33.28
C LEU A 240 1.55 -21.86 33.71
N ASP A 241 2.54 -22.35 34.45
CA ASP A 241 3.76 -21.60 34.71
C ASP A 241 4.55 -21.41 33.41
N LEU A 242 5.12 -20.22 33.24
CA LEU A 242 5.78 -19.81 32.00
C LEU A 242 6.92 -20.76 31.63
N ASP A 243 7.76 -21.16 32.59
CA ASP A 243 8.90 -22.05 32.31
C ASP A 243 8.46 -23.49 31.98
N THR A 244 7.25 -23.89 32.39
CA THR A 244 6.64 -25.16 31.96
C THR A 244 6.10 -25.05 30.53
N PHE A 245 5.45 -23.93 30.20
CA PHE A 245 4.89 -23.70 28.88
C PHE A 245 5.97 -23.46 27.81
N TYR A 246 6.92 -22.57 28.10
CA TYR A 246 8.00 -22.18 27.22
C TYR A 246 9.32 -22.01 28.02
N PRO A 247 10.15 -23.06 28.11
CA PRO A 247 11.36 -23.07 28.92
C PRO A 247 12.32 -21.93 28.60
N ALA A 248 13.03 -21.44 29.62
CA ALA A 248 13.98 -20.33 29.50
C ALA A 248 15.05 -20.56 28.42
N THR A 249 15.52 -21.80 28.22
CA THR A 249 16.48 -22.16 27.17
C THR A 249 15.91 -21.96 25.77
N GLU A 250 14.64 -22.33 25.55
CA GLU A 250 13.99 -22.15 24.26
C GLU A 250 13.62 -20.69 24.00
N ARG A 251 13.19 -19.96 25.04
CA ARG A 251 13.00 -18.50 24.98
C ARG A 251 14.29 -17.77 24.64
N PHE A 252 15.42 -18.22 25.21
CA PHE A 252 16.73 -17.69 24.89
C PHE A 252 17.10 -17.92 23.42
N THR A 253 16.76 -19.07 22.84
CA THR A 253 16.94 -19.32 21.40
C THR A 253 16.17 -18.31 20.55
N LEU A 254 14.89 -18.04 20.87
CA LEU A 254 14.11 -17.01 20.16
C LEU A 254 14.74 -15.61 20.28
N ALA A 255 15.16 -15.24 21.49
CA ALA A 255 15.84 -13.97 21.73
C ALA A 255 17.15 -13.86 20.94
N MET A 256 17.92 -14.95 20.83
CA MET A 256 19.14 -15.00 20.03
C MET A 256 18.87 -14.88 18.53
N THR A 257 17.82 -15.52 18.01
CA THR A 257 17.42 -15.37 16.60
C THR A 257 17.08 -13.91 16.28
N LEU A 258 16.32 -13.24 17.15
CA LEU A 258 15.99 -11.82 17.00
C LEU A 258 17.23 -10.92 17.12
N ASN A 259 18.14 -11.24 18.04
CA ASN A 259 19.41 -10.52 18.18
C ASN A 259 20.33 -10.69 16.96
N ASN A 260 20.37 -11.88 16.37
CA ASN A 260 21.17 -12.12 15.17
C ASN A 260 20.62 -11.35 13.96
N LEU A 261 19.29 -11.24 13.84
CA LEU A 261 18.67 -10.39 12.83
C LEU A 261 19.10 -8.93 13.02
N LEU A 262 19.02 -8.39 14.24
CA LEU A 262 19.48 -7.04 14.58
C LEU A 262 20.94 -6.77 14.26
N ALA A 263 21.81 -7.74 14.58
CA ALA A 263 23.23 -7.64 14.33
C ALA A 263 23.59 -7.79 12.84
N SER A 264 22.63 -8.18 12.00
CA SER A 264 22.86 -8.31 10.57
C SER A 264 23.02 -6.92 9.91
N PRO A 265 24.01 -6.72 9.03
CA PRO A 265 24.18 -5.46 8.32
C PRO A 265 22.94 -5.03 7.52
N GLY A 266 22.22 -6.00 6.93
CA GLY A 266 20.99 -5.73 6.17
C GLY A 266 19.88 -5.13 7.03
N PHE A 267 19.75 -5.58 8.28
CA PHE A 267 18.70 -5.07 9.18
C PHE A 267 19.04 -3.72 9.81
N SER A 268 20.32 -3.31 9.83
CA SER A 268 20.70 -1.99 10.35
C SER A 268 20.02 -0.85 9.58
N ALA A 269 19.85 -1.00 8.26
CA ALA A 269 19.12 -0.04 7.43
C ALA A 269 17.64 0.11 7.81
N TRP A 270 17.02 -0.89 8.46
CA TRP A 270 15.64 -0.82 8.95
C TRP A 270 15.48 0.03 10.22
N MET A 271 16.58 0.34 10.91
CA MET A 271 16.58 1.18 12.11
C MET A 271 16.80 2.67 11.79
N GLU A 272 17.15 2.99 10.54
CA GLU A 272 17.43 4.33 10.07
C GLU A 272 16.21 4.97 9.41
N GLY A 273 16.17 6.31 9.43
CA GLY A 273 15.13 7.09 8.76
C GLY A 273 14.00 7.59 9.66
N GLU A 274 12.95 8.10 9.00
CA GLU A 274 11.77 8.64 9.66
C GLU A 274 10.91 7.50 10.21
N ALA A 275 10.35 7.69 11.41
CA ALA A 275 9.43 6.72 12.00
C ALA A 275 8.16 6.60 11.15
N LEU A 276 7.62 5.39 11.06
CA LEU A 276 6.35 5.16 10.38
C LEU A 276 5.20 5.90 11.08
N ASP A 277 4.82 7.05 10.52
CA ASP A 277 3.71 7.89 10.97
C ASP A 277 2.78 8.18 9.78
N ILE A 278 1.59 7.57 9.80
CA ILE A 278 0.62 7.66 8.70
C ILE A 278 0.18 9.11 8.43
N GLN A 279 0.07 9.94 9.46
CA GLN A 279 -0.36 11.33 9.29
C GLN A 279 0.68 12.13 8.50
N ARG A 280 1.98 11.91 8.77
CA ARG A 280 3.09 12.57 8.06
C ARG A 280 3.33 12.00 6.66
N LEU A 281 2.99 10.74 6.45
CA LEU A 281 3.00 10.13 5.12
C LEU A 281 1.87 10.67 4.25
N LEU A 282 0.71 11.02 4.82
CA LEU A 282 -0.40 11.60 4.05
C LEU A 282 -0.24 13.10 3.81
N TRP A 283 0.36 13.84 4.75
CA TRP A 283 0.40 15.30 4.71
C TRP A 283 1.77 15.86 5.07
N SER A 284 2.20 16.91 4.37
CA SER A 284 3.36 17.70 4.77
C SER A 284 3.06 18.50 6.05
N PRO A 285 4.10 19.00 6.76
CA PRO A 285 3.89 19.88 7.92
C PRO A 285 3.08 21.15 7.59
N ALA A 286 3.09 21.59 6.33
CA ALA A 286 2.30 22.73 5.84
C ALA A 286 0.86 22.36 5.45
N GLY A 287 0.47 21.08 5.60
CA GLY A 287 -0.86 20.59 5.23
C GLY A 287 -1.03 20.25 3.75
N LYS A 288 0.07 20.18 2.98
CA LYS A 288 0.01 19.79 1.55
C LYS A 288 -0.17 18.26 1.43
N PRO A 289 -1.07 17.75 0.58
CA PRO A 289 -1.26 16.32 0.42
C PRO A 289 -0.03 15.66 -0.20
N ARG A 290 0.15 14.38 0.09
CA ARG A 290 1.26 13.58 -0.43
C ARG A 290 0.78 12.30 -1.11
N LEU A 291 1.43 11.96 -2.22
CA LEU A 291 1.48 10.61 -2.77
C LEU A 291 2.74 9.93 -2.23
N SER A 292 2.57 9.13 -1.18
CA SER A 292 3.67 8.45 -0.49
C SER A 292 3.79 7.01 -0.99
N ILE A 293 4.83 6.77 -1.79
CA ILE A 293 5.13 5.50 -2.44
C ILE A 293 6.09 4.69 -1.57
N MET A 294 5.61 3.57 -1.04
CA MET A 294 6.41 2.57 -0.35
C MET A 294 6.96 1.61 -1.40
N SER A 295 8.17 1.90 -1.88
CA SER A 295 8.87 1.01 -2.81
C SER A 295 9.48 -0.15 -2.03
N ILE A 296 9.01 -1.37 -2.30
CA ILE A 296 9.45 -2.59 -1.60
C ILE A 296 10.02 -3.64 -2.56
N SER A 297 10.34 -3.25 -3.79
CA SER A 297 10.85 -4.14 -4.84
C SER A 297 12.23 -4.72 -4.51
N HIS A 298 13.05 -4.02 -3.72
CA HIS A 298 14.37 -4.48 -3.27
C HIS A 298 14.33 -5.47 -2.10
N LEU A 299 13.19 -5.58 -1.41
CA LEU A 299 13.04 -6.45 -0.24
C LEU A 299 12.81 -7.90 -0.63
N SER A 300 13.25 -8.83 0.22
CA SER A 300 12.88 -10.25 0.14
C SER A 300 11.40 -10.45 0.48
N ASP A 301 10.82 -11.60 0.10
CA ASP A 301 9.39 -11.87 0.32
C ASP A 301 8.98 -11.81 1.80
N SER A 302 9.83 -12.31 2.71
CA SER A 302 9.60 -12.23 4.17
C SER A 302 9.63 -10.78 4.68
N GLU A 303 10.59 -9.98 4.20
CA GLU A 303 10.71 -8.56 4.55
C GLU A 303 9.53 -7.73 4.01
N ARG A 304 9.10 -8.00 2.77
CA ARG A 304 7.91 -7.38 2.19
C ARG A 304 6.66 -7.71 3.00
N MET A 305 6.45 -9.00 3.33
CA MET A 305 5.31 -9.44 4.13
C MET A 305 5.32 -8.78 5.51
N PHE A 306 6.47 -8.72 6.17
CA PHE A 306 6.64 -8.02 7.44
C PHE A 306 6.26 -6.54 7.32
N PHE A 307 6.85 -5.81 6.38
CA PHE A 307 6.59 -4.39 6.19
C PHE A 307 5.13 -4.11 5.89
N VAL A 308 4.53 -4.81 4.92
CA VAL A 308 3.12 -4.63 4.55
C VAL A 308 2.21 -4.90 5.75
N THR A 309 2.50 -5.94 6.54
CA THR A 309 1.70 -6.26 7.74
C THR A 309 1.73 -5.13 8.76
N ILE A 310 2.93 -4.61 9.09
CA ILE A 310 3.06 -3.50 10.05
C ILE A 310 2.41 -2.24 9.48
N PHE A 311 2.66 -1.93 8.21
CA PHE A 311 2.10 -0.77 7.53
C PHE A 311 0.57 -0.74 7.56
N LEU A 312 -0.09 -1.84 7.19
CA LEU A 312 -1.55 -1.93 7.21
C LEU A 312 -2.11 -1.79 8.64
N ASN A 313 -1.42 -2.32 9.65
CA ASN A 313 -1.81 -2.14 11.05
C ASN A 313 -1.65 -0.69 11.53
N GLU A 314 -0.65 0.06 11.06
CA GLU A 314 -0.55 1.49 11.33
C GLU A 314 -1.66 2.28 10.65
N VAL A 315 -1.98 1.94 9.39
CA VAL A 315 -3.11 2.56 8.67
C VAL A 315 -4.42 2.33 9.41
N LEU A 316 -4.64 1.11 9.93
CA LEU A 316 -5.81 0.80 10.77
C LEU A 316 -5.85 1.62 12.06
N ALA A 317 -4.73 1.73 12.77
CA ALA A 317 -4.64 2.49 14.01
C ALA A 317 -4.91 3.99 13.76
N TRP A 318 -4.34 4.54 12.68
CA TRP A 318 -4.59 5.90 12.24
C TRP A 318 -6.05 6.11 11.83
N MET A 319 -6.62 5.19 11.04
CA MET A 319 -8.02 5.26 10.58
C MET A 319 -8.99 5.33 11.77
N ARG A 320 -8.78 4.50 12.80
CA ARG A 320 -9.62 4.45 14.01
C ARG A 320 -9.53 5.71 14.87
N SER A 321 -8.50 6.55 14.69
CA SER A 321 -8.42 7.85 15.36
C SER A 321 -9.10 8.98 14.58
N GLN A 322 -9.54 8.74 13.35
CA GLN A 322 -10.22 9.74 12.53
C GLN A 322 -11.70 9.86 12.86
N SER A 323 -12.26 11.05 12.61
CA SER A 323 -13.70 11.24 12.60
C SER A 323 -14.33 10.59 11.37
N GLY A 324 -15.54 10.06 11.54
CA GLY A 324 -16.32 9.53 10.42
C GLY A 324 -16.60 10.61 9.36
N THR A 325 -16.65 10.21 8.09
CA THR A 325 -16.94 11.11 6.97
C THR A 325 -17.48 10.32 5.78
N SER A 326 -18.33 10.96 4.97
CA SER A 326 -18.85 10.43 3.70
C SER A 326 -18.02 10.85 2.49
N SER A 327 -17.04 11.73 2.68
CA SER A 327 -16.14 12.19 1.61
C SER A 327 -14.87 11.35 1.58
N LEU A 328 -14.26 11.22 0.39
CA LEU A 328 -12.96 10.59 0.26
C LEU A 328 -11.90 11.46 0.95
N ARG A 329 -11.28 10.92 1.99
CA ARG A 329 -10.24 11.57 2.81
C ARG A 329 -8.85 11.24 2.28
N CYS A 330 -8.61 9.98 1.93
CA CYS A 330 -7.34 9.50 1.40
C CYS A 330 -7.52 8.13 0.71
N LEU A 331 -6.50 7.73 -0.04
CA LEU A 331 -6.42 6.41 -0.66
C LEU A 331 -5.31 5.56 -0.03
N LEU A 332 -5.60 4.28 0.18
CA LEU A 332 -4.60 3.22 0.29
C LEU A 332 -4.61 2.45 -1.03
N TYR A 333 -3.55 2.58 -1.81
CA TYR A 333 -3.35 1.85 -3.05
C TYR A 333 -2.31 0.75 -2.85
N MET A 334 -2.56 -0.43 -3.41
CA MET A 334 -1.58 -1.52 -3.43
C MET A 334 -1.51 -2.12 -4.83
N ASP A 335 -0.33 -1.99 -5.46
CA ASP A 335 -0.07 -2.72 -6.69
C ASP A 335 0.33 -4.16 -6.40
N GLU A 336 -0.04 -5.06 -7.32
CA GLU A 336 0.20 -6.50 -7.25
C GLU A 336 -0.04 -7.11 -5.85
N VAL A 337 -1.30 -7.12 -5.42
CA VAL A 337 -1.71 -7.66 -4.11
C VAL A 337 -1.54 -9.19 -3.97
N PHE A 338 -1.06 -9.87 -5.03
CA PHE A 338 -0.79 -11.30 -5.03
C PHE A 338 0.10 -11.72 -3.85
N GLY A 339 -0.26 -12.81 -3.17
CA GLY A 339 0.46 -13.34 -2.00
C GLY A 339 0.12 -12.66 -0.67
N TYR A 340 -0.35 -11.41 -0.68
CA TYR A 340 -0.75 -10.68 0.53
C TYR A 340 -2.22 -10.88 0.89
N PHE A 341 -3.05 -11.19 -0.11
CA PHE A 341 -4.49 -11.39 0.07
C PHE A 341 -5.05 -12.65 -0.61
N PRO A 342 -4.45 -13.83 -0.38
CA PRO A 342 -4.84 -15.07 -1.06
C PRO A 342 -6.18 -15.61 -0.54
N PRO A 343 -6.94 -16.38 -1.34
CA PRO A 343 -8.24 -16.93 -0.94
C PRO A 343 -8.14 -18.04 0.12
N THR A 344 -7.09 -18.87 0.06
CA THR A 344 -6.98 -20.10 0.86
C THR A 344 -6.02 -19.97 2.04
N ALA A 345 -4.90 -19.26 1.87
CA ALA A 345 -3.94 -19.02 2.92
C ALA A 345 -4.34 -17.83 3.81
N ASN A 346 -3.70 -17.72 4.97
CA ASN A 346 -3.93 -16.64 5.93
C ASN A 346 -2.61 -15.95 6.32
N PRO A 347 -1.93 -15.27 5.37
CA PRO A 347 -0.71 -14.54 5.69
C PRO A 347 -1.01 -13.39 6.67
N PRO A 348 -0.01 -12.89 7.42
CA PRO A 348 -0.22 -11.86 8.44
C PRO A 348 -0.85 -10.56 7.92
N SER A 349 -0.65 -10.22 6.64
CA SER A 349 -1.24 -9.04 5.99
C SER A 349 -2.73 -9.17 5.67
N LYS A 350 -3.28 -10.39 5.63
CA LYS A 350 -4.66 -10.65 5.19
C LYS A 350 -5.71 -10.08 6.15
N THR A 351 -5.56 -10.34 7.44
CA THR A 351 -6.49 -9.85 8.48
C THR A 351 -6.61 -8.33 8.46
N PRO A 352 -5.52 -7.54 8.54
CA PRO A 352 -5.65 -6.08 8.55
C PRO A 352 -6.20 -5.55 7.22
N MET A 353 -5.88 -6.17 6.07
CA MET A 353 -6.47 -5.82 4.78
C MET A 353 -8.00 -6.05 4.76
N LEU A 354 -8.48 -7.20 5.27
CA LEU A 354 -9.91 -7.49 5.40
C LEU A 354 -10.61 -6.47 6.31
N THR A 355 -9.98 -6.09 7.42
CA THR A 355 -10.54 -5.09 8.34
C THR A 355 -10.65 -3.72 7.68
N LEU A 356 -9.63 -3.31 6.93
CA LEU A 356 -9.67 -2.06 6.15
C LEU A 356 -10.84 -2.09 5.15
N LEU A 357 -10.94 -3.13 4.33
CA LEU A 357 -12.03 -3.26 3.35
C LEU A 357 -13.43 -3.27 3.97
N LYS A 358 -13.58 -3.67 5.24
CA LYS A 358 -14.87 -3.69 5.94
C LYS A 358 -15.22 -2.39 6.65
N GLN A 359 -14.21 -1.67 7.17
CA GLN A 359 -14.43 -0.57 8.11
C GLN A 359 -14.03 0.80 7.53
N ALA A 360 -13.11 0.85 6.58
CA ALA A 360 -12.48 2.09 6.12
C ALA A 360 -13.44 3.07 5.45
N ARG A 361 -14.51 2.57 4.83
CA ARG A 361 -15.59 3.38 4.26
C ARG A 361 -16.13 4.43 5.23
N ALA A 362 -16.35 4.06 6.50
CA ALA A 362 -16.92 4.96 7.51
C ALA A 362 -16.01 6.16 7.84
N PHE A 363 -14.72 6.05 7.54
CA PHE A 363 -13.69 7.05 7.85
C PHE A 363 -13.19 7.81 6.60
N GLY A 364 -13.77 7.53 5.43
CA GLY A 364 -13.36 8.12 4.16
C GLY A 364 -12.04 7.60 3.61
N LEU A 365 -11.54 6.46 4.09
CA LEU A 365 -10.35 5.81 3.53
C LEU A 365 -10.77 4.84 2.42
N GLY A 366 -10.44 5.19 1.18
CA GLY A 366 -10.63 4.32 0.02
C GLY A 366 -9.48 3.32 -0.10
N VAL A 367 -9.76 2.08 -0.49
CA VAL A 367 -8.74 1.04 -0.70
C VAL A 367 -8.80 0.63 -2.15
N VAL A 368 -7.68 0.71 -2.87
CA VAL A 368 -7.57 0.36 -4.28
C VAL A 368 -6.56 -0.77 -4.42
N LEU A 369 -7.04 -1.95 -4.77
CA LEU A 369 -6.20 -3.14 -4.93
C LEU A 369 -6.03 -3.46 -6.41
N ALA A 370 -4.79 -3.54 -6.87
CA ALA A 370 -4.48 -3.93 -8.23
C ALA A 370 -3.84 -5.32 -8.29
N THR A 371 -4.22 -6.13 -9.27
CA THR A 371 -3.62 -7.45 -9.52
C THR A 371 -3.60 -7.77 -11.01
N GLN A 372 -2.61 -8.58 -11.42
CA GLN A 372 -2.64 -9.24 -12.72
C GLN A 372 -3.36 -10.60 -12.66
N ASN A 373 -3.44 -11.21 -11.47
CA ASN A 373 -3.95 -12.57 -11.26
C ASN A 373 -5.24 -12.53 -10.40
N PRO A 374 -6.44 -12.52 -11.00
CA PRO A 374 -7.70 -12.46 -10.25
C PRO A 374 -7.98 -13.75 -9.47
N VAL A 375 -7.46 -14.88 -9.92
CA VAL A 375 -7.73 -16.20 -9.30
C VAL A 375 -7.27 -16.25 -7.85
N ASP A 376 -6.22 -15.50 -7.53
CA ASP A 376 -5.49 -15.56 -6.27
C ASP A 376 -5.87 -14.43 -5.29
N LEU A 377 -7.04 -13.82 -5.47
CA LEU A 377 -7.61 -12.85 -4.53
C LEU A 377 -8.65 -13.49 -3.60
N ASP A 378 -8.75 -13.01 -2.35
CA ASP A 378 -9.84 -13.35 -1.45
C ASP A 378 -11.13 -12.58 -1.82
N TYR A 379 -12.08 -13.33 -2.37
CA TYR A 379 -13.37 -12.84 -2.85
C TYR A 379 -14.30 -12.33 -1.75
N LYS A 380 -14.18 -12.84 -0.51
CA LYS A 380 -14.95 -12.30 0.62
C LYS A 380 -14.48 -10.90 1.00
N GLY A 381 -13.22 -10.59 0.71
CA GLY A 381 -12.71 -9.23 0.81
C GLY A 381 -13.22 -8.35 -0.32
N LEU A 382 -13.14 -8.83 -1.57
CA LEU A 382 -13.53 -8.08 -2.76
C LEU A 382 -15.03 -7.77 -2.84
N SER A 383 -15.90 -8.52 -2.18
CA SER A 383 -17.33 -8.18 -2.09
C SER A 383 -17.61 -6.85 -1.37
N ASN A 384 -16.59 -6.25 -0.74
CA ASN A 384 -16.66 -4.91 -0.15
C ASN A 384 -16.21 -3.82 -1.14
N CYS A 385 -15.70 -4.18 -2.31
CA CYS A 385 -15.31 -3.23 -3.37
C CYS A 385 -16.51 -2.92 -4.27
N GLY A 386 -16.97 -1.66 -4.22
CA GLY A 386 -18.07 -1.17 -5.05
C GLY A 386 -17.65 -0.89 -6.50
N THR A 387 -16.36 -0.61 -6.73
CA THR A 387 -15.84 -0.28 -8.07
C THR A 387 -14.89 -1.34 -8.59
N TRP A 388 -15.12 -1.76 -9.85
CA TRP A 388 -14.32 -2.78 -10.51
C TRP A 388 -13.82 -2.24 -11.85
N PHE A 389 -12.50 -2.14 -11.98
CA PHE A 389 -11.84 -1.79 -13.23
C PHE A 389 -11.25 -3.04 -13.85
N LEU A 390 -11.82 -3.46 -14.98
CA LEU A 390 -11.49 -4.71 -15.65
C LEU A 390 -10.76 -4.43 -16.96
N GLY A 391 -9.46 -4.72 -16.97
CA GLY A 391 -8.67 -4.82 -18.19
C GLY A 391 -8.93 -6.13 -18.93
N ARG A 392 -8.15 -6.37 -19.99
CA ARG A 392 -8.21 -7.60 -20.77
C ARG A 392 -7.89 -8.84 -19.89
N LEU A 393 -8.76 -9.85 -19.97
CA LEU A 393 -8.61 -11.17 -19.36
C LEU A 393 -8.43 -12.22 -20.48
N GLN A 394 -7.45 -13.12 -20.36
CA GLN A 394 -7.16 -14.12 -21.41
C GLN A 394 -7.87 -15.44 -21.17
N THR A 395 -7.92 -15.91 -19.93
CA THR A 395 -8.42 -17.26 -19.64
C THR A 395 -9.88 -17.23 -19.23
N GLU A 396 -10.63 -18.28 -19.61
CA GLU A 396 -12.01 -18.47 -19.14
C GLU A 396 -12.09 -18.58 -17.61
N ARG A 397 -11.04 -19.14 -16.99
CA ARG A 397 -10.93 -19.19 -15.54
C ARG A 397 -10.87 -17.80 -14.93
N ASP A 398 -10.06 -16.89 -15.46
CA ASP A 398 -9.99 -15.50 -14.96
C ASP A 398 -11.33 -14.79 -15.08
N LYS A 399 -12.01 -14.96 -16.22
CA LYS A 399 -13.35 -14.37 -16.46
C LYS A 399 -14.39 -14.90 -15.47
N ALA A 400 -14.51 -16.22 -15.35
CA ALA A 400 -15.43 -16.85 -14.40
C ALA A 400 -15.16 -16.37 -12.98
N ARG A 401 -13.88 -16.26 -12.62
CA ARG A 401 -13.45 -15.84 -11.29
C ARG A 401 -13.80 -14.38 -11.01
N VAL A 402 -13.65 -13.49 -11.97
CA VAL A 402 -14.13 -12.10 -11.86
C VAL A 402 -15.66 -12.02 -11.77
N LEU A 403 -16.39 -12.85 -12.53
CA LEU A 403 -17.86 -12.91 -12.46
C LEU A 403 -18.35 -13.34 -11.07
N ASP A 404 -17.77 -14.39 -10.48
CA ASP A 404 -18.08 -14.82 -9.10
C ASP A 404 -17.94 -13.65 -8.09
N GLY A 405 -16.92 -12.80 -8.28
CA GLY A 405 -16.69 -11.64 -7.41
C GLY A 405 -17.72 -10.53 -7.59
N LEU A 406 -18.12 -10.25 -8.82
CA LEU A 406 -19.18 -9.27 -9.13
C LEU A 406 -20.54 -9.73 -8.60
N GLU A 407 -20.85 -11.03 -8.71
CA GLU A 407 -22.07 -11.60 -8.13
C GLU A 407 -22.06 -11.47 -6.60
N GLY A 408 -20.91 -11.75 -5.96
CA GLY A 408 -20.74 -11.56 -4.52
C GLY A 408 -20.89 -10.11 -4.05
N ALA A 409 -20.39 -9.15 -4.83
CA ALA A 409 -20.50 -7.71 -4.54
C ALA A 409 -21.92 -7.17 -4.76
N SER A 410 -22.65 -7.68 -5.76
CA SER A 410 -24.04 -7.27 -6.00
C SER A 410 -25.04 -7.82 -4.97
N ALA A 411 -24.70 -8.93 -4.32
CA ALA A 411 -25.51 -9.50 -3.22
C ALA A 411 -25.32 -8.79 -1.86
N SER A 412 -24.29 -7.95 -1.70
CA SER A 412 -23.99 -7.22 -0.46
C SER A 412 -24.48 -5.76 -0.43
N THR A 413 -24.95 -5.24 -1.57
CA THR A 413 -25.72 -3.98 -1.71
C THR A 413 -27.21 -4.23 -1.63
#